data_AF-A0AAW7LJX0-F1
#
_entry.id   AF-A0AAW7LJX0-F1
#
_cell.length_a   1.000
_cell.length_b   1.000
_cell.length_c   1.000
_cell.angle_alpha   90.00
_cell.angle_beta   90.00
_cell.angle_gamma   90.00
#
_symmetry.space_group_name_H-M   'P 1'
#
loop_
_entity.id
_entity.type
_entity.pdbx_description
1 polymer ?
#
loop_
_entity_poly.entity_id
_entity_poly.type
_entity_poly.pdbx_seq_one_letter_code
_entity_poly.pdbx_strand_id
1 'polypeptide(L)'
;MAAKGESLLLCKCGNPINVQELREQSQAKAESMHLTKTPAGMSQWLRENYGYEVSRKTITDALRRGKLPSSKPIEDGYWEFNIREIVAFAVSKTRH
;
A
#
# COMPACT_ATOMS: atom_id res chain seq x y z
N MET A 1 34.07 2.80 21.94
CA MET A 1 34.10 2.52 20.50
C MET A 1 32.71 2.06 20.10
N ALA A 2 31.93 2.91 19.43
CA ALA A 2 30.67 2.52 18.81
C ALA A 2 30.98 1.80 17.49
N ALA A 3 30.49 0.57 17.33
CA ALA A 3 30.76 -0.26 16.14
C ALA A 3 29.71 0.01 15.05
N LYS A 4 30.12 -0.14 13.78
CA LYS A 4 29.28 -0.05 12.56
C LYS A 4 27.90 -0.71 12.75
N GLY A 5 26.82 0.06 12.54
CA GLY A 5 25.46 -0.48 12.36
C GLY A 5 24.41 -0.12 13.41
N GLU A 6 24.47 1.08 14.01
CA GLU A 6 23.54 1.49 15.07
C GLU A 6 22.09 1.68 14.56
N SER A 7 21.26 0.64 14.72
CA SER A 7 19.81 0.63 14.46
C SER A 7 18.97 1.02 15.69
N LEU A 8 19.61 1.51 16.75
CA LEU A 8 18.97 1.84 18.03
C LEU A 8 18.94 3.35 18.23
N LEU A 9 17.74 3.95 18.23
CA LEU A 9 17.52 5.33 18.66
C LEU A 9 16.94 5.33 20.08
N LEU A 10 17.31 6.30 20.91
CA LEU A 10 16.68 6.45 22.23
C LEU A 10 15.34 7.19 22.08
N CYS A 11 14.26 6.59 22.60
CA CYS A 11 12.99 7.26 22.79
C CYS A 11 13.15 8.44 23.77
N LYS A 12 12.24 9.42 23.71
CA LYS A 12 12.20 10.52 24.70
C LYS A 12 12.07 10.04 26.16
N CYS A 13 11.57 8.83 26.39
CA CYS A 13 11.49 8.21 27.71
C CYS A 13 12.75 7.43 28.13
N GLY A 14 13.82 7.45 27.32
CA GLY A 14 15.09 6.76 27.60
C GLY A 14 15.16 5.30 27.14
N ASN A 15 14.07 4.73 26.61
CA ASN A 15 14.07 3.36 26.10
C ASN A 15 14.72 3.26 24.71
N PRO A 16 15.57 2.26 24.45
CA PRO A 16 16.10 2.01 23.12
C PRO A 16 14.99 1.53 22.17
N ILE A 17 14.90 2.17 21.00
CA ILE A 17 14.00 1.85 19.89
C ILE A 17 14.83 1.26 18.78
N ASN A 18 14.52 0.02 18.39
CA ASN A 18 15.03 -0.57 17.17
C ASN A 18 14.26 0.00 15.96
N VAL A 19 14.85 0.99 15.28
CA VAL A 19 14.17 1.66 14.16
C VAL A 19 14.00 0.77 12.94
N GLN A 20 14.88 -0.22 12.77
CA GLN A 20 14.79 -1.17 11.67
C GLN A 20 13.58 -2.08 11.85
N GLU A 21 13.45 -2.68 13.03
CA GLU A 21 12.31 -3.52 13.39
C GLU A 21 11.00 -2.73 13.36
N LEU A 22 10.99 -1.49 13.85
CA LEU A 22 9.79 -0.65 13.81
C LEU A 22 9.35 -0.33 12.37
N ARG A 23 10.31 -0.14 11.46
CA ARG A 23 10.02 0.05 10.02
C ARG A 23 9.47 -1.22 9.40
N GLU A 24 10.05 -2.38 9.69
CA GLU A 24 9.58 -3.68 9.21
C GLU A 24 8.17 -3.97 9.71
N GLN A 25 7.89 -3.75 11.00
CA GLN A 25 6.54 -3.90 11.57
C GLN A 25 5.54 -2.93 10.93
N SER A 26 5.94 -1.68 10.69
CA SER A 26 5.08 -0.69 10.03
C SER A 26 4.80 -1.06 8.58
N GLN A 27 5.81 -1.58 7.86
CA GLN A 27 5.67 -2.07 6.50
C GLN A 27 4.75 -3.29 6.45
N ALA A 28 4.98 -4.29 7.31
CA ALA A 28 4.14 -5.48 7.43
C ALA A 28 2.68 -5.11 7.78
N LYS A 29 2.49 -4.14 8.68
CA LYS A 29 1.15 -3.65 9.03
C LYS A 29 0.49 -2.93 7.85
N ALA A 30 1.21 -2.06 7.14
CA ALA A 30 0.69 -1.39 5.95
C ALA A 30 0.41 -2.37 4.80
N GLU A 31 1.22 -3.41 4.65
CA GLU A 31 1.03 -4.52 3.70
C GLU A 31 -0.14 -5.42 4.09
N SER A 32 -0.56 -5.46 5.36
CA SER A 32 -1.74 -6.19 5.79
C SER A 32 -3.07 -5.42 5.59
N MET A 33 -3.02 -4.13 5.22
CA MET A 33 -4.21 -3.31 5.06
C MET A 33 -4.88 -3.56 3.71
N HIS A 34 -6.08 -4.15 3.76
CA HIS A 34 -6.89 -4.46 2.59
C HIS A 34 -8.18 -3.65 2.54
N LEU A 35 -8.69 -3.41 1.32
CA LEU A 35 -9.94 -2.72 1.08
C LEU A 35 -10.77 -3.46 0.02
N THR A 36 -12.00 -3.83 0.39
CA THR A 36 -12.91 -4.55 -0.52
C THR A 36 -13.78 -3.57 -1.30
N LYS A 37 -13.56 -3.47 -2.62
CA LYS A 37 -14.33 -2.59 -3.53
C LYS A 37 -14.42 -3.20 -4.92
N THR A 38 -15.35 -2.73 -5.74
CA THR A 38 -15.29 -2.97 -7.20
C THR A 38 -14.17 -2.12 -7.82
N PRO A 39 -13.68 -2.42 -9.04
CA PRO A 39 -12.74 -1.56 -9.73
C PRO A 39 -13.23 -0.12 -9.93
N ALA A 40 -14.55 0.07 -10.05
CA ALA A 40 -15.16 1.40 -10.10
C ALA A 40 -15.07 2.11 -8.74
N GLY A 41 -15.42 1.41 -7.66
CA GLY A 41 -15.31 1.94 -6.31
C GLY A 41 -13.86 2.25 -5.90
N MET A 42 -12.89 1.47 -6.38
CA MET A 42 -11.47 1.75 -6.13
C MET A 42 -10.98 3.00 -6.89
N SER A 43 -11.44 3.20 -8.13
CA SER A 43 -11.18 4.43 -8.90
C SER A 43 -11.67 5.67 -8.14
N GLN A 44 -12.90 5.62 -7.63
CA GLN A 44 -13.45 6.69 -6.80
C GLN A 44 -12.65 6.89 -5.51
N TRP A 45 -12.33 5.81 -4.80
CA TRP A 45 -11.59 5.88 -3.54
C TRP A 45 -10.21 6.51 -3.70
N LEU A 46 -9.46 6.15 -4.76
CA LEU A 46 -8.15 6.75 -5.07
C LEU A 46 -8.25 8.25 -5.32
N ARG A 47 -9.30 8.70 -6.04
CA ARG A 47 -9.54 10.12 -6.28
C ARG A 47 -9.89 10.86 -4.98
N GLU A 48 -10.81 10.33 -4.18
CA GLU A 48 -11.29 10.98 -2.95
C GLU A 48 -10.23 11.05 -1.85
N ASN A 49 -9.41 10.00 -1.70
CA ASN A 49 -8.48 9.88 -0.58
C ASN A 49 -7.06 10.38 -0.92
N TYR A 50 -6.67 10.33 -2.19
CA TYR A 50 -5.30 10.65 -2.63
C TYR A 50 -5.23 11.60 -3.83
N GLY A 51 -6.37 11.99 -4.43
CA GLY A 51 -6.40 12.83 -5.63
C GLY A 51 -5.89 12.14 -6.90
N TYR A 52 -5.69 10.81 -6.89
CA TYR A 52 -5.18 10.09 -8.07
C TYR A 52 -6.31 9.74 -9.04
N GLU A 53 -6.27 10.32 -10.24
CA GLU A 53 -7.21 10.00 -11.30
C GLU A 53 -6.77 8.74 -12.07
N VAL A 54 -7.29 7.59 -11.65
CA VAL A 54 -7.07 6.31 -12.32
C VAL A 54 -8.43 5.73 -12.72
N SER A 55 -8.64 5.50 -14.03
CA SER A 55 -9.93 5.01 -14.52
C SER A 55 -10.23 3.57 -14.05
N ARG A 56 -11.54 3.23 -13.92
CA ARG A 56 -12.01 1.85 -13.72
C ARG A 56 -11.36 0.87 -14.70
N LYS A 57 -11.26 1.25 -15.98
CA LYS A 57 -10.68 0.41 -17.04
C LYS A 57 -9.21 0.13 -16.76
N THR A 58 -8.44 1.15 -16.37
CA THR A 58 -7.02 1.01 -16.00
C THR A 58 -6.83 0.04 -14.84
N ILE A 59 -7.66 0.12 -13.81
CA ILE A 59 -7.63 -0.80 -12.67
C ILE A 59 -8.00 -2.22 -13.10
N THR A 60 -9.05 -2.37 -13.90
CA THR A 60 -9.49 -3.68 -14.42
C THR A 60 -8.40 -4.33 -15.28
N ASP A 61 -7.75 -3.55 -16.16
CA ASP A 61 -6.67 -4.05 -17.01
C ASP A 61 -5.41 -4.38 -16.18
N ALA A 62 -5.15 -3.68 -15.07
CA ALA A 62 -4.08 -4.01 -14.13
C ALA A 62 -4.32 -5.35 -13.42
N LEU A 63 -5.54 -5.56 -12.90
CA LEU A 63 -5.96 -6.83 -12.29
C LEU A 63 -5.83 -7.99 -13.27
N ARG A 64 -6.37 -7.83 -14.49
CA ARG A 64 -6.30 -8.85 -15.56
C ARG A 64 -4.88 -9.19 -15.98
N ARG A 65 -3.97 -8.22 -15.93
CA ARG A 65 -2.55 -8.41 -16.29
C ARG A 65 -1.67 -8.82 -15.10
N GLY A 66 -2.25 -9.10 -13.93
CA GLY A 66 -1.50 -9.49 -12.73
C GLY A 66 -0.58 -8.40 -12.18
N LYS A 67 -0.86 -7.12 -12.47
CA LYS A 67 -0.05 -5.98 -11.97
C LYS A 67 -0.33 -5.62 -10.52
N LEU A 68 -1.35 -6.26 -9.93
CA LEU A 68 -1.76 -6.12 -8.54
C LEU A 68 -1.82 -7.53 -7.92
N PRO A 69 -0.67 -8.22 -7.79
CA PRO A 69 -0.61 -9.63 -7.40
C PRO A 69 -1.18 -9.93 -6.01
N SER A 70 -1.24 -8.94 -5.13
CA SER A 70 -1.81 -9.09 -3.78
C SER A 70 -3.33 -8.95 -3.77
N SER A 71 -3.93 -8.49 -4.87
CA SER A 71 -5.37 -8.27 -4.96
C SER A 71 -6.11 -9.55 -5.37
N LYS A 72 -7.20 -9.87 -4.67
CA LYS A 72 -7.95 -11.13 -4.88
C LYS A 72 -9.38 -10.85 -5.34
N PRO A 73 -9.90 -11.62 -6.31
CA PRO A 73 -11.31 -11.53 -6.65
C PRO A 73 -12.15 -12.09 -5.49
N ILE A 74 -13.29 -11.46 -5.24
CA ILE A 74 -14.32 -11.93 -4.29
C ILE A 74 -15.53 -12.39 -5.12
N GLU A 75 -16.71 -11.85 -4.86
CA GLU A 75 -17.96 -12.12 -5.56
C GLU A 75 -18.51 -10.81 -6.13
N ASP A 76 -19.43 -10.91 -7.10
CA ASP A 76 -20.13 -9.76 -7.69
C ASP A 76 -19.23 -8.63 -8.22
N GLY A 77 -18.04 -9.01 -8.70
CA GLY A 77 -17.06 -8.06 -9.25
C GLY A 77 -16.32 -7.22 -8.20
N TYR A 78 -16.44 -7.56 -6.92
CA TYR A 78 -15.61 -7.02 -5.85
C TYR A 78 -14.24 -7.68 -5.82
N TRP A 79 -13.27 -6.90 -5.34
CA TRP A 79 -11.89 -7.30 -5.14
C TRP A 79 -11.43 -6.84 -3.77
N GLU A 80 -10.69 -7.70 -3.09
CA GLU A 80 -9.88 -7.34 -1.94
C GLU A 80 -8.58 -6.75 -2.47
N PHE A 81 -8.39 -5.44 -2.31
CA PHE A 81 -7.18 -4.74 -2.76
C PHE A 81 -6.22 -4.53 -1.61
N ASN A 82 -4.93 -4.78 -1.86
CA ASN A 82 -3.87 -4.29 -0.99
C ASN A 82 -3.71 -2.77 -1.14
N ILE A 83 -3.89 -2.01 -0.06
CA ILE A 83 -3.89 -0.53 -0.12
C ILE A 83 -2.52 0.01 -0.60
N ARG A 84 -1.42 -0.55 -0.09
CA ARG A 84 -0.07 -0.09 -0.47
C ARG A 84 0.19 -0.32 -1.95
N GLU A 85 -0.18 -1.49 -2.46
CA GLU A 85 0.00 -1.87 -3.85
C GLU A 85 -0.82 -1.00 -4.80
N ILE A 86 -2.12 -0.80 -4.51
CA ILE A 86 -3.00 -0.01 -5.39
C ILE A 86 -2.60 1.48 -5.41
N VAL A 87 -2.15 2.02 -4.27
CA VAL A 87 -1.64 3.40 -4.19
C VAL A 87 -0.32 3.53 -4.97
N ALA A 88 0.62 2.60 -4.80
CA ALA A 88 1.88 2.61 -5.56
C ALA A 88 1.62 2.50 -7.09
N PHE A 89 0.68 1.64 -7.48
CA PHE A 89 0.23 1.54 -8.86
C PHE A 89 -0.35 2.86 -9.36
N ALA A 90 -1.21 3.51 -8.58
CA ALA A 90 -1.82 4.79 -8.95
C ALA A 90 -0.77 5.90 -9.16
N VAL A 91 0.22 6.00 -8.27
CA VAL A 91 1.36 6.92 -8.43
C VAL A 91 2.14 6.66 -9.73
N SER A 92 2.31 5.39 -10.12
CA SER A 92 2.96 5.01 -11.39
C SER A 92 2.15 5.37 -12.65
N LYS A 93 0.91 5.85 -12.50
CA LYS A 93 0.02 6.22 -13.60
C LYS A 93 -0.16 7.73 -13.71
N THR A 94 0.01 8.46 -12.61
CA THR A 94 -0.16 9.91 -12.54
C THR A 94 1.13 10.70 -12.78
N ARG A 95 2.30 10.06 -12.72
CA ARG A 95 3.58 10.66 -13.14
C ARG A 95 3.72 10.62 -14.67
N HIS A 96 3.02 11.51 -15.38
CA HIS A 96 3.24 11.82 -16.79
C HIS A 96 2.99 13.31 -17.05
#